data_AF-A0A1F7XAM2-F1
#
_entry.id   AF-A0A1F7XAM2-F1
#
_cell.length_a   1.000
_cell.length_b   1.000
_cell.length_c   1.000
_cell.angle_alpha   90.00
_cell.angle_beta   90.00
_cell.angle_gamma   90.00
#
_symmetry.space_group_name_H-M   'P 1'
#
loop_
_entity.id
_entity.type
_entity.pdbx_description
1 polymer ?
#
loop_
_entity_poly.entity_id
_entity_poly.type
_entity_poly.pdbx_seq_one_letter_code
_entity_poly.pdbx_strand_id
1 'polypeptide(L)'
;MKRLLKKIINYPKAKNTLKTKEKLLIPSLICLLIVLFAFAIKININSFQKSYKITPTPTTGIRPKPKTNLPSPTTSLKPTKSPTSAKNGCIVGGCNGEICSDIDMASPCIYKSEFECYKNAQCEKQEGGSCGWTLTSELTACLGASI
;
A
#
# COMPACT_ATOMS: atom_id res chain seq x y z
N MET A 1 -18.15 74.67 -12.49
CA MET A 1 -18.84 73.43 -12.01
C MET A 1 -17.89 72.24 -11.86
N LYS A 2 -16.76 72.35 -11.15
CA LYS A 2 -15.83 71.21 -10.89
C LYS A 2 -15.26 71.21 -9.45
N ARG A 3 -15.98 71.79 -8.49
CA ARG A 3 -15.57 71.84 -7.06
C ARG A 3 -16.50 71.09 -6.10
N LEU A 4 -17.56 70.44 -6.60
CA LEU A 4 -18.57 69.77 -5.75
C LEU A 4 -18.51 68.24 -5.74
N LEU A 5 -17.61 67.61 -6.51
CA LEU A 5 -17.52 66.13 -6.60
C LEU A 5 -16.45 65.48 -5.70
N LYS A 6 -15.74 66.24 -4.86
CA LYS A 6 -14.69 65.68 -3.96
C LYS A 6 -15.16 65.34 -2.54
N LYS A 7 -16.44 65.52 -2.21
CA LYS A 7 -16.97 65.28 -0.85
C LYS A 7 -17.65 63.92 -0.62
N ILE A 8 -17.71 63.03 -1.62
CA ILE A 8 -18.47 61.77 -1.50
C ILE A 8 -17.58 60.54 -1.17
N ILE A 9 -16.25 60.68 -1.11
CA ILE A 9 -15.33 59.55 -0.88
C ILE A 9 -14.78 59.53 0.55
N ASN A 10 -15.61 59.83 1.56
CA ASN A 10 -15.22 59.64 2.95
C ASN A 10 -16.35 58.95 3.71
N TYR A 11 -16.54 57.66 3.41
CA TYR A 11 -17.37 56.77 4.21
C TYR A 11 -16.45 55.97 5.14
N PRO A 12 -16.52 56.13 6.47
CA PRO A 12 -15.73 55.33 7.39
C PRO A 12 -16.21 53.88 7.34
N LYS A 13 -15.32 52.98 6.93
CA LYS A 13 -15.54 51.53 6.95
C LYS A 13 -15.73 51.09 8.40
N ALA A 14 -16.96 50.77 8.77
CA ALA A 14 -17.27 50.17 10.06
C ALA A 14 -16.53 48.82 10.16
N LYS A 15 -15.60 48.74 11.11
CA LYS A 15 -14.83 47.54 11.40
C LYS A 15 -15.69 46.61 12.26
N ASN A 16 -15.97 45.42 11.73
CA ASN A 16 -16.74 44.38 12.40
C ASN A 16 -16.06 43.92 13.70
N THR A 17 -16.43 44.51 14.83
CA THR A 17 -16.07 44.08 16.19
C THR A 17 -16.96 42.92 16.64
N LEU A 18 -16.92 41.81 15.89
CA LEU A 18 -17.62 40.56 16.21
C LEU A 18 -16.71 39.38 15.86
N LYS A 19 -15.45 39.39 16.31
CA LYS A 19 -14.44 38.39 15.92
C LYS A 19 -13.49 37.96 17.03
N THR A 20 -13.94 37.99 18.29
CA THR A 20 -13.08 37.66 19.43
C THR A 20 -13.56 36.45 20.23
N LYS A 21 -14.88 36.16 20.25
CA LYS A 21 -15.40 34.96 20.94
C LYS A 21 -15.40 33.70 20.07
N GLU A 22 -15.37 33.86 18.75
CA GLU A 22 -15.37 32.75 17.78
C GLU A 22 -14.02 32.02 17.72
N LYS A 23 -12.90 32.74 17.92
CA LYS A 23 -11.55 32.16 17.83
C LYS A 23 -11.18 31.20 18.97
N LEU A 24 -11.91 31.21 20.08
CA LEU A 24 -11.64 30.34 21.23
C LEU A 24 -12.60 29.15 21.33
N LEU A 25 -13.81 29.27 20.76
CA LEU A 25 -14.83 28.21 20.78
C LEU A 25 -14.57 27.13 19.70
N ILE A 26 -14.09 27.55 18.52
CA ILE A 26 -13.79 26.65 17.39
C ILE A 26 -12.72 25.58 17.74
N PRO A 27 -11.54 25.91 18.32
CA PRO A 27 -10.54 24.87 18.61
C PRO A 27 -11.00 23.89 19.71
N SER A 28 -11.84 24.34 20.65
CA SER A 28 -12.39 23.47 21.70
C SER A 28 -13.41 22.47 21.15
N LEU A 29 -14.31 22.91 20.26
CA LEU A 29 -15.25 22.03 19.56
C LEU A 29 -14.55 21.04 18.62
N ILE A 30 -13.53 21.49 17.89
CA ILE A 30 -12.73 20.62 17.01
C ILE A 30 -12.00 19.55 17.82
N CYS A 31 -11.36 19.91 18.95
CA CYS A 31 -10.73 18.92 19.84
C CYS A 31 -11.74 17.90 20.38
N LEU A 32 -12.94 18.34 20.79
CA LEU A 32 -13.98 17.45 21.29
C LEU A 32 -14.46 16.46 20.21
N LEU A 33 -14.66 16.94 18.98
CA LEU A 33 -15.02 16.10 17.83
C LEU A 33 -13.92 15.08 17.48
N ILE A 34 -12.65 15.48 17.51
CA ILE A 34 -11.51 14.58 17.24
C ILE A 34 -11.42 13.47 18.31
N VAL A 35 -11.60 13.82 19.59
CA VAL A 35 -11.58 12.84 20.69
C VAL A 35 -12.74 11.85 20.57
N LEU A 36 -13.94 12.32 20.25
CA LEU A 36 -15.11 11.46 20.04
C LEU A 36 -14.94 10.55 18.82
N PHE A 37 -14.40 11.07 17.71
CA PHE A 37 -14.14 10.30 16.50
C PHE A 37 -13.07 9.22 16.73
N ALA A 38 -11.98 9.55 17.43
CA ALA A 38 -10.95 8.57 17.79
C ALA A 38 -11.48 7.47 18.72
N PHE A 39 -12.38 7.81 19.65
CA PHE A 39 -13.03 6.83 20.52
C PHE A 39 -13.97 5.90 19.74
N ALA A 40 -14.73 6.44 18.78
CA ALA A 40 -15.57 5.65 17.89
C ALA A 40 -14.75 4.71 16.97
N ILE A 41 -13.60 5.17 16.45
CA ILE A 41 -12.69 4.31 15.67
C ILE A 41 -12.17 3.13 16.51
N LYS A 42 -11.77 3.35 17.77
CA LYS A 42 -11.34 2.26 18.66
C LYS A 42 -12.45 1.23 18.92
N ILE A 43 -13.71 1.65 19.02
CA ILE A 43 -14.86 0.75 19.21
C ILE A 43 -15.08 -0.13 17.97
N ASN A 44 -14.85 0.39 16.75
CA ASN A 44 -15.04 -0.36 15.50
C ASN A 44 -13.95 -1.44 15.27
N ILE A 45 -12.69 -1.16 15.64
CA ILE A 45 -11.57 -2.09 15.40
C ILE A 45 -11.69 -3.37 16.26
N ASN A 46 -12.34 -3.33 17.42
CA ASN A 46 -12.47 -4.49 18.30
C ASN A 46 -13.48 -5.56 17.79
N SER A 47 -14.34 -5.20 16.83
CA SER A 47 -15.31 -6.13 16.23
C SER A 47 -14.67 -7.03 15.16
N PHE A 48 -13.64 -6.53 14.46
CA PHE A 48 -13.09 -7.20 13.27
C PHE A 48 -12.13 -8.36 13.59
N GLN A 49 -11.58 -8.41 14.81
CA GLN A 49 -10.64 -9.46 15.24
C GLN A 49 -11.32 -10.82 15.47
N LYS A 50 -12.66 -10.91 15.51
CA LYS A 50 -13.36 -12.15 15.87
C LYS A 50 -13.51 -13.15 14.70
N SER A 51 -13.32 -12.72 13.46
CA SER A 51 -13.62 -13.54 12.28
C SER A 51 -12.39 -14.14 11.58
N TYR A 52 -11.16 -13.76 11.95
CA TYR A 52 -9.95 -14.29 11.30
C TYR A 52 -9.35 -15.52 11.98
N LYS A 53 -10.11 -16.23 12.84
CA LYS A 53 -9.71 -17.59 13.25
C LYS A 53 -9.79 -18.53 12.04
N ILE A 54 -8.79 -18.44 11.18
CA ILE A 54 -8.47 -19.42 10.16
C ILE A 54 -8.01 -20.65 10.94
N THR A 55 -8.96 -21.52 11.26
CA THR A 55 -8.63 -22.88 11.70
C THR A 55 -8.02 -23.56 10.48
N PRO A 56 -6.71 -23.89 10.47
CA PRO A 56 -6.14 -24.63 9.37
C PRO A 56 -6.86 -25.98 9.32
N THR A 57 -7.66 -26.20 8.28
CA THR A 57 -8.30 -27.48 8.06
C THR A 57 -7.17 -28.47 7.74
N PRO A 58 -7.02 -29.56 8.50
CA PRO A 58 -6.07 -30.60 8.14
C PRO A 58 -6.57 -31.21 6.83
N THR A 59 -5.98 -30.80 5.72
CA THR A 59 -6.22 -31.41 4.42
C THR A 59 -5.49 -32.74 4.42
N THR A 60 -6.11 -33.73 5.06
CA THR A 60 -5.75 -35.14 4.90
C THR A 60 -6.29 -35.62 3.55
N GLY A 61 -5.92 -34.91 2.49
CA GLY A 61 -6.14 -35.30 1.11
C GLY A 61 -4.95 -36.13 0.67
N ILE A 62 -4.94 -37.42 1.02
CA ILE A 62 -4.09 -38.39 0.34
C ILE A 62 -4.64 -38.49 -1.08
N ARG A 63 -4.18 -37.61 -1.98
CA ARG A 63 -4.34 -37.82 -3.42
C ARG A 63 -3.34 -38.92 -3.79
N PRO A 64 -3.77 -40.13 -4.17
CA PRO A 64 -2.84 -41.12 -4.69
C PRO A 64 -2.22 -40.51 -5.94
N LYS A 65 -0.89 -40.31 -5.91
CA LYS A 65 -0.11 -39.89 -7.06
C LYS A 65 -0.40 -40.90 -8.18
N PRO A 66 -0.93 -40.48 -9.35
CA PRO A 66 -1.00 -41.37 -10.50
C PRO A 66 0.43 -41.82 -10.79
N LYS A 67 0.68 -43.14 -10.74
CA LYS A 67 1.91 -43.72 -11.26
C LYS A 67 1.84 -43.68 -12.78
N THR A 68 1.89 -42.47 -13.33
CA THR A 68 2.15 -42.30 -14.75
C THR A 68 3.65 -42.48 -14.91
N ASN A 69 4.06 -43.62 -15.47
CA ASN A 69 5.40 -43.82 -16.04
C ASN A 69 5.52 -42.97 -17.32
N LEU A 70 5.21 -41.68 -17.22
CA LEU A 70 5.61 -40.73 -18.23
C LEU A 70 7.09 -40.49 -17.94
N PRO A 71 8.01 -40.62 -18.91
CA PRO A 71 9.35 -40.10 -18.74
C PRO A 71 9.17 -38.64 -18.33
N SER A 72 9.45 -38.38 -17.06
CA SER A 72 9.67 -37.02 -16.59
C SER A 72 10.65 -36.43 -17.58
N PRO A 73 10.42 -35.23 -18.14
CA PRO A 73 11.56 -34.46 -18.58
C PRO A 73 12.35 -34.21 -17.31
N THR A 74 13.24 -35.12 -16.96
CA THR A 74 14.36 -34.90 -16.04
C THR A 74 15.37 -34.05 -16.80
N THR A 75 14.90 -32.94 -17.36
CA THR A 75 15.72 -31.75 -17.39
C THR A 75 15.47 -31.15 -16.01
N SER A 76 16.42 -31.39 -15.12
CA SER A 76 16.64 -30.54 -13.96
C SER A 76 16.93 -29.13 -14.49
N LEU A 77 15.90 -28.42 -14.92
CA LEU A 77 15.89 -26.98 -14.87
C LEU A 77 15.70 -26.69 -13.39
N LYS A 78 16.81 -26.70 -12.65
CA LYS A 78 17.00 -25.78 -11.53
C LYS A 78 16.23 -24.50 -11.88
N PRO A 79 15.35 -23.96 -11.02
CA PRO A 79 14.62 -22.73 -11.31
C PRO A 79 15.62 -21.77 -11.93
N THR A 80 15.47 -21.56 -13.24
CA THR A 80 16.42 -20.81 -14.02
C THR A 80 16.21 -19.42 -13.51
N LYS A 81 17.13 -19.01 -12.62
CA LYS A 81 17.29 -17.69 -12.06
C LYS A 81 16.84 -16.70 -13.12
N SER A 82 15.61 -16.18 -12.99
CA SER A 82 15.14 -15.09 -13.84
C SER A 82 16.21 -14.00 -13.73
N PRO A 83 16.62 -13.34 -14.82
CA PRO A 83 17.73 -12.37 -14.80
C PRO A 83 17.46 -11.13 -13.93
N THR A 84 16.28 -11.05 -13.30
CA THR A 84 15.93 -10.11 -12.23
C THR A 84 16.89 -10.32 -11.06
N SER A 85 17.80 -9.37 -10.87
CA SER A 85 19.01 -9.54 -10.06
C SER A 85 18.70 -9.72 -8.58
N ALA A 86 18.50 -10.96 -8.16
CA ALA A 86 18.45 -11.33 -6.76
C ALA A 86 19.85 -11.17 -6.15
N LYS A 87 20.03 -10.18 -5.27
CA LYS A 87 21.32 -9.85 -4.63
C LYS A 87 21.26 -10.10 -3.13
N ASN A 88 22.43 -10.31 -2.52
CA ASN A 88 22.64 -10.30 -1.06
C ASN A 88 21.80 -11.31 -0.25
N GLY A 89 21.47 -12.47 -0.82
CA GLY A 89 20.68 -13.51 -0.16
C GLY A 89 19.17 -13.36 -0.34
N CYS A 90 18.72 -12.38 -1.12
CA CYS A 90 17.33 -12.29 -1.54
C CYS A 90 17.05 -13.19 -2.74
N ILE A 91 15.80 -13.61 -2.88
CA ILE A 91 15.27 -14.55 -3.86
C ILE A 91 14.02 -13.93 -4.47
N VAL A 92 13.93 -13.96 -5.80
CA VAL A 92 12.69 -13.66 -6.51
C VAL A 92 11.85 -14.93 -6.56
N GLY A 93 10.66 -14.89 -5.98
CA GLY A 93 9.70 -15.99 -5.93
C GLY A 93 8.31 -15.53 -6.39
N GLY A 94 7.29 -16.33 -6.05
CA GLY A 94 5.94 -16.16 -6.58
C GLY A 94 5.79 -16.75 -7.98
N CYS A 95 4.56 -17.12 -8.35
CA CYS A 95 4.31 -17.78 -9.63
C CYS A 95 4.58 -16.87 -10.84
N ASN A 96 4.47 -15.55 -10.67
CA ASN A 96 4.72 -14.55 -11.70
C ASN A 96 6.03 -13.76 -11.46
N GLY A 97 6.82 -14.11 -10.44
CA GLY A 97 8.02 -13.37 -10.06
C GLY A 97 7.74 -12.09 -9.27
N GLU A 98 6.61 -12.02 -8.57
CA GLU A 98 6.15 -10.83 -7.86
C GLU A 98 6.65 -10.73 -6.41
N ILE A 99 7.26 -11.79 -5.87
CA ILE A 99 7.75 -11.83 -4.47
C ILE A 99 9.26 -11.61 -4.45
N CYS A 100 9.74 -10.73 -3.58
CA CYS A 100 11.14 -10.65 -3.20
C CYS A 100 11.27 -10.96 -1.70
N SER A 101 11.96 -12.06 -1.36
CA SER A 101 12.07 -12.57 0.00
C SER A 101 13.44 -13.18 0.26
N ASP A 102 13.79 -13.41 1.52
CA ASP A 102 14.99 -14.13 1.95
C ASP A 102 14.80 -15.65 1.96
N ILE A 103 13.56 -16.11 1.75
CA ILE A 103 13.17 -17.52 1.65
C ILE A 103 12.43 -17.79 0.34
N ASP A 104 12.43 -19.04 -0.12
CA ASP A 104 11.67 -19.44 -1.31
C ASP A 104 10.17 -19.45 -0.99
N MET A 105 9.40 -18.64 -1.70
CA MET A 105 7.97 -18.45 -1.49
C MET A 105 7.21 -18.61 -2.81
N ALA A 106 6.06 -19.28 -2.73
CA ALA A 106 5.11 -19.39 -3.83
C ALA A 106 3.84 -18.58 -3.54
N SER A 107 3.26 -18.02 -4.59
CA SER A 107 1.94 -17.40 -4.61
C SER A 107 0.99 -18.24 -5.47
N PRO A 108 -0.34 -18.03 -5.36
CA PRO A 108 -1.27 -18.53 -6.37
C PRO A 108 -0.91 -18.01 -7.76
N CYS A 109 -1.01 -18.86 -8.78
CA CYS A 109 -0.74 -18.52 -10.18
C CYS A 109 -1.87 -17.72 -10.84
N ILE A 110 -2.23 -16.59 -10.24
CA ILE A 110 -3.18 -15.62 -10.78
C ILE A 110 -2.34 -14.52 -11.41
N TYR A 111 -2.50 -14.30 -12.71
CA TYR A 111 -1.77 -13.24 -13.39
C TYR A 111 -2.43 -11.87 -13.15
N LYS A 112 -1.59 -10.85 -12.97
CA LYS A 112 -1.96 -9.44 -12.98
C LYS A 112 -0.96 -8.65 -13.82
N SER A 113 -1.43 -7.62 -14.51
CA SER A 113 -0.60 -6.74 -15.35
C SER A 113 0.56 -6.12 -14.58
N GLU A 114 0.33 -5.72 -13.34
CA GLU A 114 1.33 -5.11 -12.46
C GLU A 114 2.58 -5.97 -12.27
N PHE A 115 2.46 -7.31 -12.39
CA PHE A 115 3.57 -8.21 -12.18
C PHE A 115 4.65 -8.11 -13.26
N GLU A 116 4.31 -7.61 -14.44
CA GLU A 116 5.28 -7.30 -15.50
C GLU A 116 6.32 -6.27 -15.05
N CYS A 117 5.92 -5.34 -14.17
CA CYS A 117 6.80 -4.31 -13.64
C CYS A 117 7.95 -4.88 -12.80
N TYR A 118 7.76 -6.03 -12.16
CA TYR A 118 8.78 -6.65 -11.32
C TYR A 118 9.85 -7.42 -12.11
N LYS A 119 9.62 -7.73 -13.40
CA LYS A 119 10.59 -8.50 -14.22
C LYS A 119 11.96 -7.84 -14.29
N ASN A 120 12.02 -6.52 -14.27
CA ASN A 120 13.27 -5.74 -14.34
C ASN A 120 13.60 -5.06 -13.00
N ALA A 121 12.78 -5.24 -11.96
CA ALA A 121 13.01 -4.63 -10.67
C ALA A 121 14.18 -5.28 -9.94
N GLN A 122 14.81 -4.55 -9.01
CA GLN A 122 15.90 -5.12 -8.20
C GLN A 122 15.35 -5.72 -6.91
N CYS A 123 15.70 -6.98 -6.64
CA CYS A 123 15.36 -7.69 -5.42
C CYS A 123 16.60 -7.80 -4.53
N GLU A 124 16.63 -7.01 -3.47
CA GLU A 124 17.79 -6.90 -2.57
C GLU A 124 17.39 -6.54 -1.14
N LYS A 125 18.36 -6.63 -0.23
CA LYS A 125 18.18 -6.21 1.16
C LYS A 125 18.02 -4.70 1.23
N GLN A 126 16.94 -4.25 1.86
CA GLN A 126 16.64 -2.84 2.10
C GLN A 126 17.43 -2.33 3.33
N GLU A 127 17.34 -1.03 3.64
CA GLU A 127 18.04 -0.42 4.78
C GLU A 127 17.72 -1.10 6.14
N GLY A 128 16.54 -1.71 6.26
CA GLY A 128 16.13 -2.48 7.44
C GLY A 128 16.63 -3.94 7.49
N GLY A 129 17.43 -4.38 6.51
CA GLY A 129 17.98 -5.73 6.44
C GLY A 129 17.07 -6.80 5.82
N SER A 130 15.77 -6.50 5.66
CA SER A 130 14.80 -7.38 4.98
C SER A 130 14.92 -7.31 3.46
N CYS A 131 14.65 -8.42 2.77
CA CYS A 131 14.53 -8.44 1.32
C CYS A 131 13.29 -7.69 0.85
N GLY A 132 13.42 -6.94 -0.24
CA GLY A 132 12.32 -6.22 -0.86
C GLY A 132 12.69 -5.70 -2.25
N TRP A 133 11.67 -5.24 -2.98
CA TRP A 133 11.86 -4.60 -4.28
C TRP A 133 12.37 -3.16 -4.10
N THR A 134 13.45 -2.82 -4.78
CA THR A 134 13.97 -1.45 -4.80
C THR A 134 13.06 -0.57 -5.67
N LEU A 135 12.38 0.38 -5.02
CA LEU A 135 11.46 1.31 -5.67
C LEU A 135 12.23 2.37 -6.47
N THR A 136 12.52 2.07 -7.72
CA THR A 136 13.01 3.06 -8.70
C THR A 136 11.86 3.91 -9.22
N SER A 137 12.19 5.05 -9.84
CA SER A 137 11.19 5.87 -10.55
C SER A 137 10.49 5.09 -11.66
N GLU A 138 11.23 4.24 -12.38
CA GLU A 138 10.70 3.35 -13.43
C GLU A 138 9.70 2.34 -12.87
N LEU A 139 10.05 1.65 -11.77
CA LEU A 139 9.16 0.68 -11.14
C LEU A 139 7.90 1.36 -10.61
N THR A 140 8.05 2.51 -9.97
CA THR A 140 6.92 3.28 -9.42
C THR A 140 5.98 3.74 -10.53
N ALA A 141 6.52 4.20 -11.66
CA ALA A 141 5.72 4.62 -12.81
C ALA A 141 4.99 3.44 -13.46
N CYS A 142 5.64 2.29 -13.61
CA CYS A 142 5.03 1.09 -14.18
C CYS A 142 3.85 0.59 -13.31
N LEU A 143 4.05 0.52 -11.99
CA LEU A 143 2.99 0.11 -11.06
C LEU A 143 1.82 1.10 -11.04
N GLY A 144 2.10 2.40 -11.19
CA GLY A 144 1.07 3.44 -11.26
C GLY A 144 0.29 3.49 -12.58
N ALA A 145 0.84 2.93 -13.66
CA ALA A 145 0.16 2.84 -14.96
C ALA A 145 -0.73 1.59 -15.10
N SER A 146 -0.70 0.70 -14.11
CA SER A 146 -1.41 -0.59 -14.11
C SER A 146 -2.76 -0.53 -13.35
N ILE A 147 -3.28 0.68 -13.10
CA ILE A 147 -4.52 0.95 -12.34
C ILE A 147 -5.64 1.40 -13.29
#